data_AF-A0A7C2C347-F1
#
_entry.id   AF-A0A7C2C347-F1
#
_cell.length_a   1.000
_cell.length_b   1.000
_cell.length_c   1.000
_cell.angle_alpha   90.00
_cell.angle_beta   90.00
_cell.angle_gamma   90.00
#
_symmetry.space_group_name_H-M   'P 1'
#
loop_
_entity.id
_entity.type
_entity.pdbx_description
1 polymer ?
#
loop_
_entity_poly.entity_id
_entity_poly.type
_entity_poly.pdbx_seq_one_letter_code
_entity_poly.pdbx_strand_id
1 'polypeptide(L)'
;GLFAVPMDEVVRIHASSGTTGKMTVVGYTKNDIAIWAEVMARTLSCAGATAKDVIQVAYGYGLFTGGLGALATLFHLVSFFTDRGLDPLTASVLLSLTTAFGIVAKLIFGPLCDLISARRVMALSFSLQIAGLLGYLLLPPSVAAYTLTAVVFGLGMGANSAVHPILASQTFGLAAFGTAFGALVAFFQLASALGPAFAGLVYDFTGSYSAALLTFLAGLMVGLVSLGLAGRA
;
A
#
# COMPACT_ATOMS: atom_id res chain seq x y z
N GLY A 1 -7.84 26.22 -17.46
CA GLY A 1 -6.49 26.78 -17.29
C GLY A 1 -6.09 27.42 -18.60
N LEU A 2 -5.29 28.47 -18.57
CA LEU A 2 -4.74 29.07 -19.78
C LEU A 2 -3.53 28.24 -20.23
N PHE A 3 -3.55 27.73 -21.47
CA PHE A 3 -2.38 27.13 -22.08
C PHE A 3 -1.48 28.24 -22.66
N ALA A 4 -0.17 28.03 -22.62
CA ALA A 4 0.81 28.98 -23.17
C ALA A 4 0.87 28.94 -24.71
N VAL A 5 0.28 27.91 -25.33
CA VAL A 5 0.22 27.70 -26.77
C VAL A 5 -1.23 27.41 -27.20
N PRO A 6 -1.57 27.63 -28.48
CA PRO A 6 -2.81 27.16 -29.09
C PRO A 6 -3.05 25.65 -28.92
N MET A 7 -4.32 25.23 -28.92
CA MET A 7 -4.72 23.86 -28.57
C MET A 7 -4.26 22.81 -29.62
N ASP A 8 -4.06 23.21 -30.86
CA ASP A 8 -3.52 22.40 -31.95
C ASP A 8 -2.02 22.07 -31.80
N GLU A 9 -1.29 22.84 -30.99
CA GLU A 9 0.11 22.54 -30.63
C GLU A 9 0.25 21.62 -29.41
N VAL A 10 -0.83 21.44 -28.63
CA VAL A 10 -0.85 20.56 -27.46
C VAL A 10 -1.05 19.12 -27.91
N VAL A 11 -0.05 18.26 -27.65
CA VAL A 11 -0.08 16.84 -28.05
C VAL A 11 -0.44 15.89 -26.92
N ARG A 12 -0.41 16.36 -25.67
CA ARG A 12 -0.81 15.56 -24.49
C ARG A 12 -1.39 16.46 -23.41
N ILE A 13 -2.47 16.00 -22.78
CA ILE A 13 -3.05 16.64 -21.59
C ILE A 13 -2.81 15.73 -20.39
N HIS A 14 -2.38 16.32 -19.28
CA HIS A 14 -2.33 15.68 -17.96
C HIS A 14 -3.22 16.46 -17.01
N ALA A 15 -4.05 15.74 -16.24
CA ALA A 15 -4.86 16.33 -15.20
C ALA A 15 -4.55 15.66 -13.86
N SER A 16 -4.31 16.45 -12.84
CA SER A 16 -4.20 16.00 -11.45
C SER A 16 -5.38 16.55 -10.65
N SER A 17 -5.92 15.74 -9.74
CA SER A 17 -7.00 16.16 -8.85
C SER A 17 -6.59 17.31 -7.90
N GLY A 18 -5.29 17.53 -7.72
CA GLY A 18 -4.75 18.52 -6.79
C GLY A 18 -5.03 18.15 -5.33
N THR A 19 -4.24 18.68 -4.39
CA THR A 19 -4.46 18.47 -2.94
C THR A 19 -5.51 19.40 -2.35
N THR A 20 -5.98 20.39 -3.13
CA THR A 20 -6.91 21.45 -2.72
C THR A 20 -8.31 21.32 -3.35
N GLY A 21 -8.59 20.21 -4.05
CA GLY A 21 -9.87 19.96 -4.72
C GLY A 21 -10.08 20.73 -6.04
N LYS A 22 -9.15 21.61 -6.42
CA LYS A 22 -9.13 22.23 -7.76
C LYS A 22 -8.27 21.40 -8.70
N MET A 23 -8.89 20.87 -9.75
CA MET A 23 -8.20 20.10 -10.78
C MET A 23 -7.20 20.98 -11.53
N THR A 24 -5.94 20.59 -11.54
CA THR A 24 -4.90 21.24 -12.35
C THR A 24 -4.77 20.48 -13.65
N VAL A 25 -5.08 21.15 -14.76
CA VAL A 25 -4.95 20.61 -16.12
C VAL A 25 -3.76 21.28 -16.79
N VAL A 26 -2.84 20.47 -17.29
CA VAL A 26 -1.60 20.90 -17.95
C VAL A 26 -1.55 20.28 -19.35
N GLY A 27 -1.24 21.10 -20.35
CA GLY A 27 -1.00 20.67 -21.73
C GLY A 27 0.50 20.65 -22.01
N TYR A 28 0.94 19.68 -22.80
CA TYR A 28 2.34 19.51 -23.23
C TYR A 28 2.42 19.55 -24.75
N THR A 29 3.39 20.30 -25.27
CA THR A 29 3.83 20.26 -26.66
C THR A 29 4.76 19.06 -26.90
N LYS A 30 5.08 18.78 -28.17
CA LYS A 30 6.10 17.77 -28.51
C LYS A 30 7.46 18.09 -27.88
N ASN A 31 7.83 19.37 -27.86
CA ASN A 31 9.08 19.83 -27.29
C ASN A 31 9.14 19.59 -25.77
N ASP A 32 8.04 19.84 -25.06
CA ASP A 32 7.99 19.60 -23.60
C ASP A 32 8.18 18.12 -23.27
N ILE A 33 7.59 17.22 -24.08
CA ILE A 33 7.77 15.78 -23.91
C ILE A 33 9.21 15.35 -24.18
N ALA A 34 9.87 15.95 -25.18
CA ALA A 34 11.27 15.68 -25.48
C ALA A 34 12.20 16.13 -24.34
N ILE A 35 11.99 17.34 -23.83
CA ILE A 35 12.73 17.87 -22.66
C ILE A 35 12.52 16.96 -21.45
N TRP A 36 11.26 16.56 -21.18
CA TRP A 36 10.96 15.67 -20.07
C TRP A 36 11.69 14.32 -20.20
N ALA A 37 11.67 13.73 -21.40
CA ALA A 37 12.37 12.47 -21.66
C ALA A 37 13.88 12.59 -21.44
N GLU A 38 14.49 13.69 -21.89
CA GLU A 38 15.92 13.96 -21.67
C GLU A 38 16.25 14.11 -20.17
N VAL A 39 15.44 14.88 -19.42
CA VAL A 39 15.63 15.05 -17.98
C VAL A 39 15.53 13.70 -17.26
N MET A 40 14.51 12.89 -17.56
CA MET A 40 14.37 11.55 -16.98
C MET A 40 15.55 10.64 -17.34
N ALA A 41 15.99 10.65 -18.60
CA ALA A 41 17.16 9.88 -19.04
C ALA A 41 18.43 10.29 -18.28
N ARG A 42 18.65 11.59 -18.06
CA ARG A 42 19.78 12.10 -17.26
C ARG A 42 19.69 11.65 -15.80
N THR A 43 18.51 11.74 -15.18
CA THR A 43 18.31 11.27 -13.80
C THR A 43 18.60 9.78 -13.67
N LEU A 44 18.08 8.97 -14.60
CA LEU A 44 18.33 7.52 -14.65
C LEU A 44 19.82 7.22 -14.86
N SER A 45 20.49 7.94 -15.76
CA SER A 45 21.93 7.80 -16.01
C SER A 45 22.77 8.17 -14.80
N CYS A 46 22.41 9.25 -14.07
CA CYS A 46 23.06 9.62 -12.81
C CYS A 46 22.87 8.55 -11.72
N ALA A 47 21.78 7.78 -11.77
CA ALA A 47 21.55 6.64 -10.89
C ALA A 47 22.26 5.35 -11.37
N GLY A 48 23.04 5.42 -12.45
CA GLY A 48 23.79 4.29 -13.01
C GLY A 48 23.04 3.44 -14.03
N ALA A 49 21.82 3.83 -14.43
CA ALA A 49 21.10 3.11 -15.48
C ALA A 49 21.73 3.37 -16.87
N THR A 50 21.72 2.34 -17.69
CA THR A 50 22.30 2.31 -19.04
C THR A 50 21.25 1.84 -20.05
N ALA A 51 21.56 1.97 -21.34
CA ALA A 51 20.71 1.49 -22.42
C ALA A 51 20.52 -0.05 -22.43
N LYS A 52 21.29 -0.80 -21.64
CA LYS A 52 21.18 -2.26 -21.50
C LYS A 52 20.21 -2.67 -20.38
N ASP A 53 19.81 -1.74 -19.53
CA ASP A 53 18.97 -2.02 -18.37
C ASP A 53 17.50 -2.06 -18.76
N VAL A 54 16.78 -3.07 -18.26
CA VAL A 54 15.33 -3.18 -18.42
C VAL A 54 14.67 -2.47 -17.25
N ILE A 55 14.03 -1.34 -17.53
CA ILE A 55 13.30 -0.58 -16.53
C ILE A 55 11.85 -1.05 -16.52
N GLN A 56 11.45 -1.73 -15.44
CA GLN A 56 10.04 -1.98 -15.20
C GLN A 56 9.38 -0.68 -14.76
N VAL A 57 8.59 -0.10 -15.65
CA VAL A 57 7.71 1.02 -15.29
C VAL A 57 6.55 0.48 -14.47
N ALA A 58 6.77 0.33 -13.17
CA ALA A 58 5.75 -0.01 -12.20
C ALA A 58 4.85 1.22 -11.96
N TYR A 59 4.08 1.60 -12.97
CA TYR A 59 2.82 2.29 -12.68
C TYR A 59 2.04 1.34 -11.76
N GLY A 60 1.49 1.85 -10.66
CA GLY A 60 0.66 1.07 -9.76
C GLY A 60 -0.49 0.44 -10.54
N TYR A 61 -0.28 -0.79 -11.03
CA TYR A 61 -1.31 -1.63 -11.63
C TYR A 61 -2.19 -2.06 -10.48
N GLY A 62 -3.18 -1.22 -10.21
CA GLY A 62 -4.07 -1.25 -9.05
C GLY A 62 -3.80 -0.07 -8.13
N LEU A 63 -4.87 0.67 -7.82
CA LEU A 63 -4.94 1.80 -6.90
C LEU A 63 -3.98 1.72 -5.70
N PHE A 64 -3.34 2.85 -5.41
CA PHE A 64 -3.18 3.42 -4.07
C PHE A 64 -3.39 2.46 -2.86
N THR A 65 -2.32 2.16 -2.10
CA THR A 65 -2.22 1.29 -0.87
C THR A 65 -2.06 -0.21 -1.19
N GLY A 66 -1.22 -1.06 -0.59
CA GLY A 66 -0.49 -1.11 0.68
C GLY A 66 -0.67 -2.52 1.28
N GLY A 67 0.41 -3.24 1.63
CA GLY A 67 0.41 -4.44 2.51
C GLY A 67 -0.07 -5.80 1.95
N LEU A 68 0.84 -6.80 1.94
CA LEU A 68 0.64 -8.21 1.53
C LEU A 68 -0.46 -8.97 2.30
N GLY A 69 -0.56 -8.75 3.61
CA GLY A 69 -1.64 -9.33 4.44
C GLY A 69 -2.94 -8.53 4.35
N ALA A 70 -2.89 -7.37 3.73
CA ALA A 70 -3.91 -6.36 3.87
C ALA A 70 -4.89 -6.41 2.70
N LEU A 71 -4.42 -6.52 1.46
CA LEU A 71 -5.31 -6.69 0.30
C LEU A 71 -6.09 -8.02 0.36
N ALA A 72 -5.45 -9.15 0.63
CA ALA A 72 -6.14 -10.45 0.75
C ALA A 72 -7.19 -10.46 1.88
N THR A 73 -6.86 -9.83 3.01
CA THR A 73 -7.83 -9.57 4.10
C THR A 73 -8.97 -8.70 3.59
N LEU A 74 -8.68 -7.54 2.97
CA LEU A 74 -9.68 -6.60 2.45
C LEU A 74 -10.66 -7.26 1.46
N PHE A 75 -10.18 -8.12 0.56
CA PHE A 75 -11.03 -8.85 -0.41
C PHE A 75 -12.06 -9.74 0.27
N HIS A 76 -11.70 -10.34 1.40
CA HIS A 76 -12.57 -11.27 2.14
C HIS A 76 -13.17 -10.67 3.40
N LEU A 77 -12.90 -9.40 3.75
CA LEU A 77 -13.49 -8.76 4.93
C LEU A 77 -15.01 -8.61 4.80
N VAL A 78 -15.52 -8.28 3.61
CA VAL A 78 -16.98 -8.19 3.39
C VAL A 78 -17.60 -9.56 3.62
N SER A 79 -17.06 -10.60 2.98
CA SER A 79 -17.50 -11.99 3.16
C SER A 79 -17.41 -12.44 4.62
N PHE A 80 -16.33 -12.09 5.32
CA PHE A 80 -16.14 -12.40 6.73
C PHE A 80 -17.20 -11.71 7.61
N PHE A 81 -17.51 -10.43 7.38
CA PHE A 81 -18.53 -9.73 8.14
C PHE A 81 -19.93 -10.29 7.87
N THR A 82 -20.24 -10.61 6.61
CA THR A 82 -21.53 -11.20 6.25
C THR A 82 -21.69 -12.61 6.82
N ASP A 83 -20.63 -13.43 6.85
CA ASP A 83 -20.64 -14.76 7.47
C ASP A 83 -20.88 -14.69 8.99
N ARG A 84 -20.52 -13.56 9.61
CA ARG A 84 -20.78 -13.30 11.03
C ARG A 84 -22.11 -12.59 11.28
N GLY A 85 -22.95 -12.46 10.24
CA GLY A 85 -24.33 -12.00 10.34
C GLY A 85 -24.54 -10.49 10.14
N LEU A 86 -23.52 -9.74 9.71
CA LEU A 86 -23.72 -8.34 9.32
C LEU A 86 -24.35 -8.27 7.92
N ASP A 87 -25.15 -7.24 7.68
CA ASP A 87 -25.68 -7.01 6.33
C ASP A 87 -24.57 -6.55 5.36
N PRO A 88 -24.72 -6.81 4.04
CA PRO A 88 -23.70 -6.48 3.05
C PRO A 88 -23.35 -4.99 2.95
N LEU A 89 -24.31 -4.08 3.23
CA LEU A 89 -24.08 -2.64 3.16
C LEU A 89 -23.17 -2.21 4.31
N THR A 90 -23.47 -2.62 5.54
CA THR A 90 -22.63 -2.37 6.71
C THR A 90 -21.23 -2.96 6.52
N ALA A 91 -21.13 -4.20 6.02
CA ALA A 91 -19.85 -4.84 5.74
C ALA A 91 -19.00 -4.03 4.73
N SER A 92 -19.63 -3.51 3.68
CA SER A 92 -18.97 -2.67 2.67
C SER A 92 -18.54 -1.31 3.21
N VAL A 93 -19.34 -0.72 4.11
CA VAL A 93 -18.99 0.53 4.81
C VAL A 93 -17.77 0.32 5.71
N LEU A 94 -17.73 -0.79 6.47
CA LEU A 94 -16.58 -1.14 7.32
C LEU A 94 -15.31 -1.34 6.48
N LEU A 95 -15.41 -2.01 5.32
CA LEU A 95 -14.30 -2.13 4.38
C LEU A 95 -13.82 -0.76 3.88
N SER A 96 -14.76 0.11 3.50
CA SER A 96 -14.45 1.47 3.03
C SER A 96 -13.79 2.32 4.11
N LEU A 97 -14.17 2.13 5.37
CA LEU A 97 -13.55 2.80 6.51
C LEU A 97 -12.09 2.36 6.68
N THR A 98 -11.82 1.06 6.58
CA THR A 98 -10.47 0.51 6.62
C THR A 98 -9.57 1.15 5.55
N THR A 99 -10.05 1.22 4.31
CA THR A 99 -9.26 1.80 3.20
C THR A 99 -9.07 3.31 3.40
N ALA A 100 -10.11 4.04 3.80
CA ALA A 100 -10.06 5.48 4.08
C ALA A 100 -9.02 5.82 5.16
N PHE A 101 -8.97 5.07 6.27
CA PHE A 101 -7.98 5.29 7.31
C PHE A 101 -6.57 4.85 6.90
N GLY A 102 -6.44 3.90 5.98
CA GLY A 102 -5.17 3.60 5.29
C GLY A 102 -4.62 4.78 4.49
N ILE A 103 -5.50 5.63 3.92
CA ILE A 103 -5.10 6.88 3.27
C ILE A 103 -4.56 7.86 4.30
N VAL A 104 -5.34 8.09 5.36
CA VAL A 104 -5.00 9.04 6.44
C VAL A 104 -3.69 8.67 7.10
N ALA A 105 -3.44 7.38 7.33
CA ALA A 105 -2.21 6.90 7.94
C ALA A 105 -0.95 7.35 7.20
N LYS A 106 -0.95 7.47 5.87
CA LYS A 106 0.23 7.93 5.13
C LYS A 106 0.67 9.33 5.55
N LEU A 107 -0.30 10.20 5.85
CA LEU A 107 -0.05 11.57 6.30
C LEU A 107 0.51 11.63 7.72
N ILE A 108 0.28 10.59 8.51
CA ILE A 108 0.75 10.48 9.91
C ILE A 108 2.14 9.81 9.93
N PHE A 109 2.26 8.64 9.30
CA PHE A 109 3.43 7.78 9.42
C PHE A 109 4.64 8.27 8.62
N GLY A 110 4.43 9.07 7.57
CA GLY A 110 5.52 9.73 6.85
C GLY A 110 6.32 10.66 7.78
N PRO A 111 5.71 11.75 8.28
CA PRO A 111 6.37 12.66 9.22
C PRO A 111 6.83 11.97 10.52
N LEU A 112 6.13 10.92 10.97
CA LEU A 112 6.54 10.17 12.15
C LEU A 112 7.92 9.50 11.98
N CYS A 113 8.32 9.16 10.74
CA CYS A 113 9.66 8.63 10.45
C CYS A 113 10.79 9.66 10.63
N ASP A 114 10.46 10.96 10.63
CA ASP A 114 11.43 12.03 10.91
C ASP A 114 11.67 12.19 12.43
N LEU A 115 10.69 11.73 13.24
CA LEU A 115 10.73 11.85 14.70
C LEU A 115 11.29 10.60 15.39
N ILE A 116 11.00 9.42 14.85
CA ILE A 116 11.46 8.14 15.37
C ILE A 116 11.93 7.25 14.22
N SER A 117 12.82 6.29 14.51
CA SER A 117 13.38 5.44 13.47
C SER A 117 12.30 4.70 12.67
N ALA A 118 12.46 4.65 11.33
CA ALA A 118 11.56 3.96 10.41
C ALA A 118 11.26 2.51 10.84
N ARG A 119 12.22 1.83 11.48
CA ARG A 119 12.03 0.50 12.06
C ARG A 119 10.99 0.49 13.17
N ARG A 120 11.02 1.46 14.10
CA ARG A 120 10.01 1.58 15.18
C ARG A 120 8.64 1.93 14.60
N VAL A 121 8.61 2.80 13.58
CA VAL A 121 7.38 3.14 12.86
C VAL A 121 6.77 1.89 12.20
N MET A 122 7.59 1.07 11.55
CA MET A 122 7.15 -0.19 10.95
C MET A 122 6.67 -1.21 12.01
N ALA A 123 7.33 -1.30 13.15
CA ALA A 123 6.88 -2.15 14.25
C ALA A 123 5.50 -1.72 14.77
N LEU A 124 5.28 -0.40 14.93
CA LEU A 124 3.98 0.16 15.30
C LEU A 124 2.91 -0.16 14.24
N SER A 125 3.24 -0.01 12.97
CA SER A 125 2.38 -0.39 11.83
C SER A 125 1.90 -1.85 11.91
N PHE A 126 2.83 -2.79 12.06
CA PHE A 126 2.49 -4.20 12.20
C PHE A 126 1.66 -4.46 13.45
N SER A 127 1.99 -3.81 14.56
CA SER A 127 1.25 -3.98 15.83
C SER A 127 -0.21 -3.52 15.71
N LEU A 128 -0.46 -2.40 15.02
CA LEU A 128 -1.81 -1.92 14.74
C LEU A 128 -2.59 -2.88 13.81
N GLN A 129 -1.95 -3.40 12.77
CA GLN A 129 -2.57 -4.40 11.88
C GLN A 129 -2.93 -5.69 12.65
N ILE A 130 -2.02 -6.17 13.49
CA ILE A 130 -2.25 -7.34 14.36
C ILE A 130 -3.42 -7.07 15.31
N ALA A 131 -3.44 -5.91 15.98
CA ALA A 131 -4.50 -5.54 16.91
C ALA A 131 -5.87 -5.42 16.23
N GLY A 132 -5.93 -4.77 15.05
CA GLY A 132 -7.16 -4.64 14.27
C GLY A 132 -7.69 -6.00 13.79
N LEU A 133 -6.80 -6.87 13.31
CA LEU A 133 -7.16 -8.21 12.84
C LEU A 133 -7.61 -9.13 13.99
N LEU A 134 -6.94 -9.09 15.13
CA LEU A 134 -7.38 -9.75 16.36
C LEU A 134 -8.74 -9.24 16.81
N GLY A 135 -8.98 -7.93 16.70
CA GLY A 135 -10.28 -7.35 17.01
C GLY A 135 -11.40 -7.90 16.12
N TYR A 136 -11.17 -8.06 14.81
CA TYR A 136 -12.14 -8.71 13.93
C TYR A 136 -12.45 -10.16 14.34
N LEU A 137 -11.40 -10.92 14.70
CA LEU A 137 -11.51 -12.34 15.05
C LEU A 137 -12.15 -12.59 16.42
N LEU A 138 -11.85 -11.75 17.41
CA LEU A 138 -12.18 -12.00 18.81
C LEU A 138 -13.41 -11.22 19.31
N LEU A 139 -13.71 -10.07 18.73
CA LEU A 139 -14.85 -9.26 19.17
C LEU A 139 -16.17 -9.80 18.60
N PRO A 140 -17.28 -9.67 19.37
CA PRO A 140 -18.59 -10.05 18.88
C PRO A 140 -18.98 -9.20 17.66
N PRO A 141 -19.77 -9.76 16.72
CA PRO A 141 -20.19 -9.07 15.50
C PRO A 141 -21.08 -7.88 15.85
N SER A 142 -20.45 -6.71 15.98
CA SER A 142 -21.11 -5.45 16.28
C SER A 142 -20.50 -4.35 15.45
N VAL A 143 -21.37 -3.46 14.95
CA VAL A 143 -20.96 -2.33 14.12
C VAL A 143 -19.93 -1.47 14.85
N ALA A 144 -20.16 -1.20 16.14
CA ALA A 144 -19.25 -0.39 16.95
C ALA A 144 -17.85 -1.03 17.09
N ALA A 145 -17.78 -2.32 17.44
CA ALA A 145 -16.50 -3.02 17.56
C ALA A 145 -15.77 -3.07 16.22
N TYR A 146 -16.47 -3.43 15.14
CA TYR A 146 -15.83 -3.55 13.82
C TYR A 146 -15.46 -2.22 13.19
N THR A 147 -16.16 -1.14 13.54
CA THR A 147 -15.76 0.23 13.18
C THR A 147 -14.43 0.58 13.83
N LEU A 148 -14.28 0.34 15.13
CA LEU A 148 -13.02 0.60 15.84
C LEU A 148 -11.86 -0.22 15.26
N THR A 149 -12.09 -1.51 15.03
CA THR A 149 -11.04 -2.39 14.50
C THR A 149 -10.69 -2.08 13.05
N ALA A 150 -11.65 -1.61 12.23
CA ALA A 150 -11.41 -1.10 10.88
C ALA A 150 -10.52 0.13 10.87
N VAL A 151 -10.74 1.07 11.79
CA VAL A 151 -9.88 2.24 11.96
C VAL A 151 -8.46 1.82 12.35
N VAL A 152 -8.33 0.95 13.36
CA VAL A 152 -7.02 0.48 13.85
C VAL A 152 -6.26 -0.28 12.77
N PHE A 153 -6.93 -1.22 12.09
CA PHE A 153 -6.33 -2.01 11.01
C PHE A 153 -5.93 -1.10 9.84
N GLY A 154 -6.83 -0.22 9.40
CA GLY A 154 -6.60 0.74 8.32
C GLY A 154 -5.42 1.67 8.61
N LEU A 155 -5.34 2.21 9.83
CA LEU A 155 -4.21 3.05 10.24
C LEU A 155 -2.88 2.29 10.16
N GLY A 156 -2.84 1.04 10.67
CA GLY A 156 -1.65 0.20 10.54
C GLY A 156 -1.27 -0.07 9.08
N MET A 157 -2.24 -0.38 8.22
CA MET A 157 -2.01 -0.66 6.81
C MET A 157 -1.33 0.49 6.05
N GLY A 158 -1.76 1.73 6.29
CA GLY A 158 -1.33 2.89 5.52
C GLY A 158 0.15 3.22 5.66
N ALA A 159 0.74 2.91 6.81
CA ALA A 159 2.16 3.11 7.08
C ALA A 159 3.05 2.35 6.10
N ASN A 160 2.61 1.17 5.62
CA ASN A 160 3.45 0.29 4.80
C ASN A 160 3.98 1.00 3.54
N SER A 161 3.16 1.78 2.84
CA SER A 161 3.62 2.45 1.61
C SER A 161 4.63 3.58 1.85
N ALA A 162 4.62 4.20 3.03
CA ALA A 162 5.55 5.29 3.37
C ALA A 162 6.86 4.75 3.93
N VAL A 163 6.80 3.71 4.78
CA VAL A 163 7.94 3.27 5.58
C VAL A 163 8.81 2.23 4.86
N HIS A 164 8.24 1.37 3.99
CA HIS A 164 9.02 0.37 3.23
C HIS A 164 10.14 0.96 2.36
N PRO A 165 9.91 2.01 1.53
CA PRO A 165 10.99 2.60 0.74
C PRO A 165 12.06 3.26 1.62
N ILE A 166 11.68 3.84 2.75
CA ILE A 166 12.64 4.41 3.72
C ILE A 166 13.51 3.30 4.32
N LEU A 167 12.92 2.19 4.75
CA LEU A 167 13.68 1.05 5.26
C LEU A 167 14.57 0.42 4.19
N ALA A 168 14.09 0.28 2.96
CA ALA A 168 14.88 -0.27 1.86
C ALA A 168 16.09 0.62 1.55
N SER A 169 15.92 1.95 1.49
CA SER A 169 17.03 2.87 1.25
C SER A 169 18.03 2.92 2.41
N GLN A 170 17.55 2.85 3.66
CA GLN A 170 18.41 2.78 4.85
C GLN A 170 19.18 1.46 4.95
N THR A 171 18.60 0.34 4.49
CA THR A 171 19.20 -1.00 4.62
C THR A 171 20.17 -1.32 3.47
N PHE A 172 19.80 -0.99 2.23
CA PHE A 172 20.57 -1.37 1.04
C PHE A 172 21.36 -0.21 0.43
N GLY A 173 21.21 1.01 0.97
CA GLY A 173 21.80 2.22 0.42
C GLY A 173 21.13 2.67 -0.88
N LEU A 174 21.41 3.91 -1.30
CA LEU A 174 20.77 4.52 -2.48
C LEU A 174 21.22 3.87 -3.80
N ALA A 175 22.44 3.34 -3.86
CA ALA A 175 22.98 2.73 -5.08
C ALA A 175 22.26 1.43 -5.48
N ALA A 176 21.84 0.61 -4.50
CA ALA A 176 21.10 -0.62 -4.73
C ALA A 176 19.58 -0.47 -4.49
N PHE A 177 19.12 0.74 -4.14
CA PHE A 177 17.72 0.98 -3.74
C PHE A 177 16.73 0.52 -4.80
N GLY A 178 16.94 0.88 -6.07
CA GLY A 178 16.02 0.53 -7.16
C GLY A 178 15.83 -0.98 -7.30
N THR A 179 16.94 -1.74 -7.31
CA THR A 179 16.91 -3.20 -7.41
C THR A 179 16.33 -3.85 -6.15
N ALA A 180 16.74 -3.41 -4.97
CA ALA A 180 16.27 -3.96 -3.70
C ALA A 180 14.78 -3.68 -3.48
N PHE A 181 14.34 -2.43 -3.69
CA PHE A 181 12.94 -2.05 -3.58
C PHE A 181 12.09 -2.69 -4.68
N GLY A 182 12.61 -2.79 -5.90
CA GLY A 182 11.94 -3.50 -7.00
C GLY A 182 11.72 -4.99 -6.68
N ALA A 183 12.73 -5.67 -6.13
CA ALA A 183 12.58 -7.05 -5.69
C ALA A 183 11.56 -7.19 -4.55
N LEU A 184 11.61 -6.30 -3.54
CA LEU A 184 10.61 -6.25 -2.47
C LEU A 184 9.19 -6.07 -3.02
N VAL A 185 9.01 -5.16 -3.97
CA VAL A 185 7.72 -4.93 -4.64
C VAL A 185 7.30 -6.16 -5.47
N ALA A 186 8.22 -6.85 -6.14
CA ALA A 186 7.88 -8.05 -6.92
C ALA A 186 7.34 -9.18 -6.04
N PHE A 187 8.03 -9.51 -4.94
CA PHE A 187 7.53 -10.48 -3.95
C PHE A 187 6.19 -10.05 -3.35
N PHE A 188 6.05 -8.75 -3.09
CA PHE A 188 4.81 -8.15 -2.61
C PHE A 188 3.64 -8.34 -3.60
N GLN A 189 3.85 -8.11 -4.89
CA GLN A 189 2.80 -8.26 -5.89
C GLN A 189 2.41 -9.72 -6.09
N LEU A 190 3.38 -10.64 -6.06
CA LEU A 190 3.11 -12.08 -6.19
C LEU A 190 2.21 -12.59 -5.08
N ALA A 191 2.54 -12.32 -3.82
CA ALA A 191 1.70 -12.80 -2.73
C ALA A 191 0.39 -11.99 -2.59
N SER A 192 0.31 -10.76 -3.12
CA SER A 192 -0.96 -10.03 -3.28
C SER A 192 -1.89 -10.68 -4.32
N ALA A 193 -1.33 -11.23 -5.41
CA ALA A 193 -2.11 -11.93 -6.43
C ALA A 193 -2.63 -13.28 -5.94
N LEU A 194 -1.83 -14.01 -5.16
CA LEU A 194 -2.17 -15.36 -4.68
C LEU A 194 -3.02 -15.37 -3.40
N GLY A 195 -2.94 -14.33 -2.58
CA GLY A 195 -3.59 -14.25 -1.26
C GLY A 195 -5.11 -14.48 -1.27
N PRO A 196 -5.90 -13.80 -2.14
CA PRO A 196 -7.35 -14.02 -2.21
C PRO A 196 -7.72 -15.45 -2.60
N ALA A 197 -7.00 -16.05 -3.55
CA ALA A 197 -7.20 -17.43 -3.97
C ALA A 197 -6.88 -18.41 -2.82
N PHE A 198 -5.79 -18.16 -2.09
CA PHE A 198 -5.44 -18.94 -0.91
C PHE A 198 -6.51 -18.85 0.19
N ALA A 199 -7.02 -17.65 0.50
CA ALA A 199 -8.10 -17.49 1.48
C ALA A 199 -9.40 -18.17 1.04
N GLY A 200 -9.72 -18.14 -0.26
CA GLY A 200 -10.84 -18.91 -0.83
C GLY A 200 -10.66 -20.41 -0.63
N LEU A 201 -9.48 -20.96 -0.92
CA LEU A 201 -9.19 -22.38 -0.66
C LEU A 201 -9.32 -22.74 0.82
N VAL A 202 -8.79 -21.90 1.72
CA VAL A 202 -8.95 -22.11 3.16
C VAL A 202 -10.43 -22.11 3.53
N TYR A 203 -11.24 -21.23 2.96
CA TYR A 203 -12.68 -21.22 3.15
C TYR A 203 -13.32 -22.51 2.65
N ASP A 204 -13.00 -22.97 1.44
CA ASP A 204 -13.57 -24.20 0.87
C ASP A 204 -13.31 -25.43 1.74
N PHE A 205 -12.15 -25.49 2.42
CA PHE A 205 -11.80 -26.59 3.32
C PHE A 205 -12.37 -26.45 4.73
N THR A 206 -12.59 -25.23 5.22
CA THR A 206 -12.91 -24.98 6.65
C THR A 206 -14.33 -24.45 6.87
N GLY A 207 -14.98 -23.94 5.82
CA GLY A 207 -16.24 -23.20 5.88
C GLY A 207 -16.15 -21.87 6.62
N SER A 208 -14.95 -21.32 6.89
CA SER A 208 -14.80 -20.10 7.67
C SER A 208 -13.65 -19.19 7.23
N TYR A 209 -13.97 -17.93 6.93
CA TYR A 209 -12.95 -16.91 6.68
C TYR A 209 -12.11 -16.57 7.93
N SER A 210 -12.58 -16.92 9.13
CA SER A 210 -11.78 -16.76 10.36
C SER A 210 -10.49 -17.58 10.29
N ALA A 211 -10.55 -18.78 9.70
CA ALA A 211 -9.37 -19.62 9.52
C ALA A 211 -8.35 -18.98 8.56
N ALA A 212 -8.83 -18.39 7.45
CA ALA A 212 -7.98 -17.66 6.52
C ALA A 212 -7.32 -16.44 7.20
N LEU A 213 -8.08 -15.64 7.93
CA LEU A 213 -7.56 -14.47 8.65
C LEU A 213 -6.52 -14.84 9.72
N LEU A 214 -6.64 -15.99 10.38
CA LEU A 214 -5.61 -16.47 11.32
C LEU A 214 -4.26 -16.75 10.64
N THR A 215 -4.26 -17.24 9.40
CA THR A 215 -3.00 -17.43 8.65
C THR A 215 -2.34 -16.09 8.30
N PHE A 216 -3.13 -15.08 7.96
CA PHE A 216 -2.63 -13.73 7.69
C PHE A 216 -2.10 -13.06 8.96
N LEU A 217 -2.77 -13.29 10.09
CA LEU A 217 -2.30 -12.88 11.41
C LEU A 217 -0.92 -13.48 11.72
N ALA A 218 -0.74 -14.78 11.48
CA ALA A 218 0.55 -15.44 11.66
C ALA A 218 1.64 -14.79 10.78
N GLY A 219 1.33 -14.48 9.52
CA GLY A 219 2.25 -13.75 8.63
C GLY A 219 2.65 -12.37 9.16
N LEU A 220 1.71 -11.59 9.69
CA LEU A 220 1.99 -10.29 10.30
C LEU A 220 2.87 -10.42 11.55
N MET A 221 2.64 -11.44 12.38
CA MET A 221 3.46 -11.74 13.57
C MET A 221 4.89 -12.11 13.17
N VAL A 222 5.07 -12.95 12.15
CA VAL A 222 6.40 -13.29 11.61
C VAL A 222 7.11 -12.03 11.10
N GLY A 223 6.40 -11.15 10.40
CA GLY A 223 6.93 -9.86 9.95
C GLY A 223 7.42 -8.99 11.11
N LEU A 224 6.61 -8.84 12.15
CA LEU A 224 6.97 -8.07 13.35
C LEU A 224 8.20 -8.66 14.07
N VAL A 225 8.25 -9.99 14.24
CA VAL A 225 9.39 -10.67 14.87
C VAL A 225 10.66 -10.52 14.03
N SER A 226 10.57 -10.71 12.71
CA SER A 226 11.70 -10.59 11.78
C SER A 226 12.32 -9.18 11.84
N LEU A 227 11.47 -8.16 11.93
CA LEU A 227 11.90 -6.77 12.08
C LEU A 227 12.67 -6.53 13.39
N GLY A 228 12.27 -7.20 14.47
CA GLY A 228 12.97 -7.16 15.77
C GLY A 228 14.32 -7.86 15.75
N LEU A 229 14.43 -8.98 15.02
CA LEU A 229 15.69 -9.74 14.90
C LEU A 229 16.73 -9.01 14.04
N ALA A 230 16.30 -8.32 12.99
CA ALA A 230 17.17 -7.56 12.09
C ALA A 230 17.90 -6.36 12.73
N GLY A 231 17.62 -6.05 14.01
CA GLY A 231 18.26 -4.95 14.74
C GLY A 231 19.34 -5.34 15.74
N ARG A 232 19.75 -6.61 15.77
CA ARG A 232 20.80 -7.12 16.67
C ARG A 232 22.14 -7.41 15.96
N ALA A 233 22.27 -7.05 14.68
CA ALA A 233 23.48 -7.21 13.88
C ALA A 233 24.19 -5.87 13.68
#